data_AF-A0A3M6W559-F1
#
_entry.id   AF-A0A3M6W559-F1
#
_cell.length_a   1.000
_cell.length_b   1.000
_cell.length_c   1.000
_cell.angle_alpha   90.00
_cell.angle_beta   90.00
_cell.angle_gamma   90.00
#
_symmetry.space_group_name_H-M   'P 1'
#
loop_
_entity.id
_entity.type
_entity.pdbx_description
1 polymer ?
#
loop_
_entity_poly.entity_id
_entity_poly.type
_entity_poly.pdbx_seq_one_letter_code
_entity_poly.pdbx_strand_id
1 'polypeptide(L)'
;MRPLDGPTTRGWNGYGENEHRAFKYLTEKKRLTAADLTPQLLKSKSFHLICSATRLITEVTSILDRRRQAFGENAPRPLMIWEPVPDLATPEELDNTIQALQYVDVISPNHEELGSLLSSTHPSVGVDKSAVEEQAKLLLGHGVGPEGKGAVIVRASKEGCYVASGKGAQHLSRWLPAFHNDASKVVDPTGGGNGFLGGLAIGLVHTDDDLVEAARMGSVAASFCIEQVGMPIKNEGKETWNGVDVSKRLAAFTSRTS
;
A
#
# COMPACT_ATOMS: atom_id res chain seq x y z
N MET A 1 -24.72 -8.21 8.25
CA MET A 1 -24.32 -6.89 7.71
C MET A 1 -24.59 -5.85 8.77
N ARG A 2 -23.71 -4.85 8.91
CA ARG A 2 -23.88 -3.76 9.88
C ARG A 2 -25.13 -2.94 9.54
N PRO A 3 -25.97 -2.56 10.52
CA PRO A 3 -27.12 -1.66 10.29
C PRO A 3 -26.66 -0.36 9.63
N LEU A 4 -27.42 0.11 8.63
CA LEU A 4 -27.16 1.36 7.91
C LEU A 4 -27.74 2.57 8.63
N ASP A 5 -27.57 2.62 9.95
CA ASP A 5 -28.11 3.73 10.75
C ASP A 5 -27.22 4.98 10.54
N GLY A 6 -27.86 6.08 10.18
CA GLY A 6 -27.22 7.37 9.92
C GLY A 6 -26.42 7.48 8.61
N PRO A 7 -25.93 8.69 8.29
CA PRO A 7 -25.23 8.95 7.03
C PRO A 7 -23.93 8.14 6.90
N THR A 8 -23.48 7.92 5.67
CA THR A 8 -22.16 7.36 5.38
C THR A 8 -21.05 8.34 5.77
N THR A 9 -19.84 7.83 6.00
CA THR A 9 -18.67 8.68 6.25
C THR A 9 -18.40 9.57 5.04
N ARG A 10 -18.31 10.89 5.26
CA ARG A 10 -17.95 11.88 4.25
C ARG A 10 -16.57 12.48 4.58
N GLY A 11 -15.70 12.51 3.58
CA GLY A 11 -14.43 13.22 3.63
C GLY A 11 -14.48 14.48 2.77
N TRP A 12 -13.82 15.54 3.21
CA TRP A 12 -13.54 16.72 2.41
C TRP A 12 -12.09 16.69 1.97
N ASN A 13 -11.86 16.85 0.66
CA ASN A 13 -10.54 17.08 0.08
C ASN A 13 -10.42 18.57 -0.27
N GLY A 14 -9.44 19.23 0.33
CA GLY A 14 -9.06 20.60 0.05
C GLY A 14 -7.94 20.67 -0.97
N TYR A 15 -8.10 21.56 -1.94
CA TYR A 15 -7.17 21.81 -3.02
C TYR A 15 -6.70 23.28 -2.90
N GLY A 16 -5.43 23.50 -2.57
CA GLY A 16 -4.83 24.82 -2.41
C GLY A 16 -3.74 25.13 -3.43
N GLU A 17 -3.17 26.34 -3.34
CA GLU A 17 -1.99 26.75 -4.12
C GLU A 17 -0.79 25.82 -3.85
N ASN A 18 0.14 25.74 -4.82
CA ASN A 18 1.34 24.89 -4.75
C ASN A 18 1.05 23.41 -4.46
N GLU A 19 -0.03 22.86 -5.02
CA GLU A 19 -0.44 21.47 -4.83
C GLU A 19 -0.77 21.11 -3.36
N HIS A 20 -0.92 22.10 -2.47
CA HIS A 20 -1.25 21.84 -1.07
C HIS A 20 -2.60 21.11 -0.97
N ARG A 21 -2.60 19.95 -0.31
CA ARG A 21 -3.78 19.13 -0.08
C ARG A 21 -4.10 19.09 1.41
N ALA A 22 -5.39 19.19 1.73
CA ALA A 22 -5.89 19.02 3.08
C ALA A 22 -7.01 18.00 3.08
N PHE A 23 -7.09 17.19 4.12
CA PHE A 23 -8.19 16.23 4.29
C PHE A 23 -8.82 16.40 5.67
N LYS A 24 -10.15 16.35 5.73
CA LYS A 24 -10.87 16.22 7.00
C LYS A 24 -12.14 15.41 6.85
N TYR A 25 -12.50 14.68 7.89
CA TYR A 25 -13.80 14.03 7.98
C TYR A 25 -14.90 15.08 8.25
N LEU A 26 -15.98 15.03 7.48
CA LEU A 26 -17.17 15.88 7.65
C LEU A 26 -18.26 15.19 8.48
N THR A 27 -18.13 13.88 8.68
CA THR A 27 -19.00 13.07 9.54
C THR A 27 -18.14 12.05 10.26
N GLU A 28 -18.70 11.36 11.25
CA GLU A 28 -17.99 10.29 11.95
C GLU A 28 -17.36 9.29 10.96
N LYS A 29 -16.09 8.94 11.23
CA LYS A 29 -15.39 7.86 10.55
C LYS A 29 -15.95 6.53 11.04
N LYS A 30 -16.83 5.92 10.25
CA LYS A 30 -17.34 4.57 10.50
C LYS A 30 -16.19 3.58 10.28
N ARG A 31 -15.63 3.08 11.39
CA ARG A 31 -14.51 2.13 11.36
C ARG A 31 -15.03 0.74 11.00
N LEU A 32 -14.51 0.18 9.91
CA LEU A 32 -14.71 -1.22 9.52
C LEU A 32 -13.75 -2.10 10.31
N THR A 33 -14.24 -3.19 10.89
CA THR A 33 -13.42 -4.17 11.60
C THR A 33 -13.50 -5.54 10.93
N ALA A 34 -12.69 -6.48 11.41
CA ALA A 34 -12.79 -7.87 11.03
C ALA A 34 -14.23 -8.40 11.12
N ALA A 35 -15.03 -7.97 12.10
CA ALA A 35 -16.43 -8.43 12.26
C ALA A 35 -17.35 -8.04 11.10
N ASP A 36 -17.02 -6.99 10.35
CA ASP A 36 -17.81 -6.51 9.22
C ASP A 36 -17.62 -7.36 7.95
N LEU A 37 -16.59 -8.21 7.88
CA LEU A 37 -16.36 -9.07 6.71
C LEU A 37 -17.44 -10.15 6.62
N THR A 38 -18.13 -10.20 5.48
CA THR A 38 -19.04 -11.29 5.12
C THR A 38 -18.26 -12.59 4.89
N PRO A 39 -18.91 -13.77 4.90
CA PRO A 39 -18.23 -15.02 4.57
C PRO A 39 -17.54 -15.01 3.20
N GLN A 40 -18.04 -14.26 2.23
CA GLN A 40 -17.42 -14.10 0.92
C GLN A 40 -16.16 -13.23 0.99
N LEU A 41 -16.23 -12.07 1.67
CA LEU A 41 -15.07 -11.20 1.85
C LEU A 41 -13.98 -11.87 2.71
N LEU A 42 -14.40 -12.70 3.67
CA LEU A 42 -13.49 -13.46 4.51
C LEU A 42 -12.65 -14.47 3.71
N LYS A 43 -13.08 -14.90 2.52
CA LYS A 43 -12.31 -15.77 1.60
C LYS A 43 -11.25 -15.05 0.78
N SER A 44 -11.11 -13.72 0.92
CA SER A 44 -10.13 -12.94 0.15
C SER A 44 -8.71 -13.53 0.29
N LYS A 45 -7.95 -13.48 -0.80
CA LYS A 45 -6.56 -13.94 -0.83
C LYS A 45 -5.58 -12.88 -0.30
N SER A 46 -6.00 -11.63 -0.24
CA SER A 46 -5.23 -10.52 0.30
C SER A 46 -6.11 -9.55 1.09
N PHE A 47 -5.50 -8.86 2.05
CA PHE A 47 -6.08 -7.76 2.82
C PHE A 47 -5.07 -6.62 2.87
N HIS A 48 -5.50 -5.43 2.47
CA HIS A 48 -4.75 -4.19 2.63
C HIS A 48 -5.37 -3.38 3.77
N LEU A 49 -4.56 -3.04 4.77
CA LEU A 49 -4.99 -2.30 5.95
C LEU A 49 -4.26 -0.95 6.02
N ILE A 50 -5.04 0.13 6.17
CA ILE A 50 -4.55 1.48 6.44
C ILE A 50 -4.92 1.85 7.87
N CYS A 51 -3.97 1.71 8.81
CA CYS A 51 -4.24 1.91 10.23
C CYS A 51 -2.95 2.04 11.07
N SER A 52 -3.12 2.34 12.37
CA SER A 52 -2.04 2.28 13.37
C SER A 52 -1.50 0.86 13.53
N ALA A 53 -0.28 0.73 14.05
CA ALA A 53 0.35 -0.57 14.27
C ALA A 53 -0.43 -1.46 15.26
N THR A 54 -0.89 -0.88 16.37
CA THR A 54 -1.73 -1.57 17.36
C THR A 54 -3.05 -2.09 16.77
N ARG A 55 -3.65 -1.30 15.87
CA ARG A 55 -4.88 -1.70 15.20
C ARG A 55 -4.63 -2.78 14.15
N LEU A 56 -3.52 -2.70 13.41
CA LEU A 56 -3.12 -3.75 12.47
C LEU A 56 -3.09 -5.12 13.16
N ILE A 57 -2.40 -5.21 14.31
CA ILE A 57 -2.29 -6.45 15.08
C ILE A 57 -3.69 -6.99 15.44
N THR A 58 -4.56 -6.11 15.94
CA THR A 58 -5.93 -6.45 16.33
C THR A 58 -6.75 -7.00 15.15
N GLU A 59 -6.73 -6.29 14.02
CA GLU A 59 -7.55 -6.63 12.85
C GLU A 59 -7.01 -7.89 12.15
N VAL A 60 -5.69 -8.02 11.97
CA VAL A 60 -5.07 -9.22 11.38
C VAL A 60 -5.39 -10.45 12.20
N THR A 61 -5.19 -10.40 13.53
CA THR A 61 -5.52 -11.51 14.43
C THR A 61 -7.00 -11.89 14.32
N SER A 62 -7.89 -10.90 14.37
CA SER A 62 -9.33 -11.12 14.27
C SER A 62 -9.75 -11.70 12.92
N ILE A 63 -9.13 -11.28 11.81
CA ILE A 63 -9.38 -11.84 10.48
C ILE A 63 -8.95 -13.31 10.42
N LEU A 64 -7.75 -13.63 10.92
CA LEU A 64 -7.23 -15.00 10.94
C LEU A 64 -8.08 -15.92 11.81
N ASP A 65 -8.50 -15.48 12.99
CA ASP A 65 -9.37 -16.24 13.89
C ASP A 65 -10.72 -16.54 13.24
N ARG A 66 -11.35 -15.54 12.64
CA ARG A 66 -12.61 -15.73 11.91
C ARG A 66 -12.44 -16.69 10.73
N ARG A 67 -11.32 -16.62 10.01
CA ARG A 67 -11.03 -17.55 8.92
C ARG A 67 -10.87 -18.99 9.42
N ARG A 68 -10.17 -19.20 10.53
CA ARG A 68 -10.03 -20.53 11.15
C ARG A 68 -11.37 -21.10 11.59
N GLN A 69 -12.21 -20.28 12.21
CA GLN A 69 -13.57 -20.68 12.61
C GLN A 69 -14.46 -21.03 11.39
N ALA A 70 -14.35 -20.26 10.30
CA ALA A 70 -15.20 -20.44 9.12
C ALA A 70 -14.73 -21.55 8.16
N PHE A 71 -13.42 -21.80 8.08
CA PHE A 71 -12.80 -22.66 7.05
C PHE A 71 -11.88 -23.76 7.61
N GLY A 72 -11.71 -23.85 8.93
CA GLY A 72 -10.87 -24.83 9.62
C GLY A 72 -9.44 -24.33 9.91
N GLU A 73 -8.72 -25.04 10.79
CA GLU A 73 -7.34 -24.68 11.22
C GLU A 73 -6.34 -24.63 10.06
N ASN A 74 -6.58 -25.39 8.99
CA ASN A 74 -5.72 -25.45 7.81
C ASN A 74 -6.07 -24.40 6.74
N ALA A 75 -6.91 -23.41 7.06
CA ALA A 75 -7.27 -22.35 6.13
C ALA A 75 -5.99 -21.59 5.69
N PRO A 76 -5.73 -21.45 4.38
CA PRO A 76 -4.54 -20.73 3.91
C PRO A 76 -4.51 -19.31 4.47
N ARG A 77 -3.35 -18.88 4.96
CA ARG A 77 -3.15 -17.50 5.42
C ARG A 77 -3.22 -16.57 4.20
N PRO A 78 -4.07 -15.53 4.20
CA PRO A 78 -4.11 -14.56 3.12
C PRO A 78 -2.92 -13.60 3.24
N LEU A 79 -2.53 -12.97 2.14
CA LEU A 79 -1.54 -11.89 2.14
C LEU A 79 -2.06 -10.69 2.95
N MET A 80 -1.22 -10.17 3.83
CA MET A 80 -1.50 -9.00 4.67
C MET A 80 -0.54 -7.89 4.27
N ILE A 81 -1.09 -6.79 3.76
CA ILE A 81 -0.35 -5.60 3.33
C ILE A 81 -0.74 -4.46 4.25
N TRP A 82 0.24 -3.78 4.82
CA TRP A 82 0.01 -2.68 5.74
C TRP A 82 0.58 -1.36 5.22
N GLU A 83 -0.26 -0.34 5.24
CA GLU A 83 0.10 1.06 5.08
C GLU A 83 -0.09 1.76 6.43
N PRO A 84 1.01 2.23 7.07
CA PRO A 84 0.92 3.07 8.26
C PRO A 84 0.13 4.35 7.96
N VAL A 85 -0.54 4.90 8.97
CA VAL A 85 -1.24 6.19 8.81
C VAL A 85 -0.27 7.36 8.99
N PRO A 86 -0.38 8.43 8.18
CA PRO A 86 0.50 9.59 8.28
C PRO A 86 0.55 10.21 9.68
N ASP A 87 -0.61 10.30 10.36
CA ASP A 87 -0.73 10.92 11.69
C ASP A 87 0.08 10.23 12.79
N LEU A 88 0.54 8.99 12.56
CA LEU A 88 1.33 8.20 13.51
C LEU A 88 2.71 7.83 12.96
N ALA A 89 3.14 8.47 11.88
CA ALA A 89 4.50 8.36 11.38
C ALA A 89 5.46 9.19 12.26
N THR A 90 5.57 8.85 13.55
CA THR A 90 6.39 9.56 14.52
C THR A 90 7.35 8.59 15.22
N PRO A 91 8.49 9.08 15.75
CA PRO A 91 9.48 8.21 16.40
C PRO A 91 8.90 7.39 17.57
N GLU A 92 7.88 7.91 18.27
CA GLU A 92 7.22 7.24 19.38
C GLU A 92 6.43 5.99 18.96
N GLU A 93 6.03 5.88 17.69
CA GLU A 93 5.29 4.73 17.16
C GLU A 93 6.24 3.61 16.67
N LEU A 94 7.56 3.80 16.70
CA LEU A 94 8.53 2.84 16.18
C LEU A 94 8.42 1.47 16.87
N ASP A 95 8.34 1.43 18.20
CA ASP A 95 8.23 0.17 18.95
C ASP A 95 6.95 -0.60 18.61
N ASN A 96 5.83 0.12 18.45
CA ASN A 96 4.57 -0.48 18.02
C ASN A 96 4.69 -0.99 16.57
N THR A 97 5.35 -0.22 15.71
CA THR A 97 5.57 -0.59 14.31
C THR A 97 6.38 -1.87 14.21
N ILE A 98 7.49 -1.98 14.95
CA ILE A 98 8.34 -3.18 15.01
C ILE A 98 7.52 -4.41 15.43
N GLN A 99 6.66 -4.28 16.45
CA GLN A 99 5.79 -5.39 16.88
C GLN A 99 4.80 -5.79 15.79
N ALA A 100 4.25 -4.82 15.06
CA ALA A 100 3.27 -5.07 14.01
C ALA A 100 3.87 -5.72 12.75
N LEU A 101 5.18 -5.55 12.50
CA LEU A 101 5.85 -6.16 11.33
C LEU A 101 5.65 -7.67 11.25
N GLN A 102 5.61 -8.37 12.38
CA GLN A 102 5.46 -9.84 12.46
C GLN A 102 4.10 -10.35 11.92
N TYR A 103 3.11 -9.46 11.77
CA TYR A 103 1.75 -9.82 11.38
C TYR A 103 1.50 -9.68 9.87
N VAL A 104 2.41 -9.06 9.13
CA VAL A 104 2.20 -8.67 7.73
C VAL A 104 3.25 -9.19 6.78
N ASP A 105 2.86 -9.47 5.55
CA ASP A 105 3.78 -9.92 4.50
C ASP A 105 4.50 -8.74 3.85
N VAL A 106 3.83 -7.58 3.78
CA VAL A 106 4.38 -6.34 3.23
C VAL A 106 4.00 -5.16 4.11
N ILE A 107 4.98 -4.34 4.49
CA ILE A 107 4.75 -2.98 4.97
C ILE A 107 5.09 -1.98 3.85
N SER A 108 4.23 -0.99 3.63
CA SER A 108 4.41 0.01 2.58
C SER A 108 4.14 1.45 3.03
N PRO A 109 5.06 2.04 3.80
CA PRO A 109 5.01 3.46 4.09
C PRO A 109 5.37 4.26 2.81
N ASN A 110 5.00 5.53 2.79
CA ASN A 110 5.65 6.46 1.89
C ASN A 110 7.01 6.92 2.49
N HIS A 111 7.87 7.51 1.66
CA HIS A 111 9.20 7.98 2.08
C HIS A 111 9.17 9.02 3.21
N GLU A 112 8.23 9.98 3.20
CA GLU A 112 8.09 10.97 4.29
C GLU A 112 7.64 10.32 5.60
N GLU A 113 6.69 9.38 5.54
CA GLU A 113 6.23 8.60 6.68
C GLU A 113 7.38 7.77 7.27
N LEU A 114 8.16 7.10 6.42
CA LEU A 114 9.30 6.29 6.84
C LEU A 114 10.40 7.15 7.47
N GLY A 115 10.72 8.28 6.85
CA GLY A 115 11.68 9.24 7.40
C GLY A 115 11.23 9.76 8.76
N SER A 116 9.98 10.22 8.87
CA SER A 116 9.43 10.78 10.11
C SER A 116 9.41 9.74 11.25
N LEU A 117 9.02 8.49 10.95
CA LEU A 117 9.06 7.36 11.89
C LEU A 117 10.49 7.11 12.44
N LEU A 118 11.52 7.38 11.64
CA LEU A 118 12.92 7.12 11.97
C LEU A 118 13.73 8.38 12.26
N SER A 119 13.07 9.49 12.61
CA SER A 119 13.70 10.79 12.91
C SER A 119 14.62 11.30 11.80
N SER A 120 14.26 11.07 10.54
CA SER A 120 15.00 11.44 9.35
C SER A 120 14.15 12.31 8.42
N THR A 121 14.79 13.22 7.70
CA THR A 121 14.11 14.13 6.76
C THR A 121 14.69 13.96 5.36
N HIS A 122 13.84 14.16 4.36
CA HIS A 122 14.27 14.26 2.97
C HIS A 122 14.60 15.71 2.59
N PRO A 123 15.36 15.93 1.51
CA PRO A 123 15.57 17.26 0.94
C PRO A 123 14.24 17.95 0.62
N SER A 124 14.26 19.29 0.56
CA SER A 124 13.07 20.08 0.20
C SER A 124 12.53 19.76 -1.21
N VAL A 125 13.36 19.18 -2.07
CA VAL A 125 12.98 18.71 -3.41
C VAL A 125 13.58 17.32 -3.65
N GLY A 126 12.71 16.34 -3.89
CA GLY A 126 13.11 14.96 -4.22
C GLY A 126 13.19 14.06 -3.01
N VAL A 127 13.75 12.86 -3.20
CA VAL A 127 13.86 11.83 -2.16
C VAL A 127 15.32 11.45 -2.01
N ASP A 128 15.79 11.38 -0.76
CA ASP A 128 17.08 10.78 -0.44
C ASP A 128 16.96 9.26 -0.55
N LYS A 129 17.43 8.70 -1.67
CA LYS A 129 17.33 7.26 -1.95
C LYS A 129 18.16 6.42 -0.99
N SER A 130 19.34 6.91 -0.60
CA SER A 130 20.20 6.22 0.36
C SER A 130 19.53 6.12 1.73
N ALA A 131 18.89 7.20 2.19
CA ALA A 131 18.11 7.16 3.42
C ALA A 131 16.97 6.15 3.35
N VAL A 132 16.20 6.12 2.26
CA VAL A 132 15.12 5.13 2.06
C VAL A 132 15.65 3.69 2.11
N GLU A 133 16.79 3.43 1.46
CA GLU A 133 17.42 2.10 1.45
C GLU A 133 17.84 1.66 2.85
N GLU A 134 18.49 2.53 3.61
CA GLU A 134 18.93 2.27 5.00
C GLU A 134 17.75 2.05 5.94
N GLN A 135 16.72 2.88 5.85
CA GLN A 135 15.51 2.79 6.66
C GLN A 135 14.71 1.52 6.37
N ALA A 136 14.56 1.15 5.10
CA ALA A 136 13.92 -0.10 4.71
C ALA A 136 14.72 -1.32 5.19
N LYS A 137 16.06 -1.24 5.15
CA LYS A 137 16.95 -2.28 5.70
C LYS A 137 16.79 -2.41 7.21
N LEU A 138 16.61 -1.30 7.93
CA LEU A 138 16.35 -1.33 9.38
C LEU A 138 15.04 -2.08 9.69
N LEU A 139 13.94 -1.75 9.00
CA LEU A 139 12.67 -2.46 9.18
C LEU A 139 12.78 -3.95 8.85
N LEU A 140 13.50 -4.31 7.77
CA LEU A 140 13.78 -5.72 7.46
C LEU A 140 14.61 -6.42 8.56
N GLY A 141 15.55 -5.71 9.18
CA GLY A 141 16.36 -6.21 10.29
C GLY A 141 15.54 -6.58 11.54
N HIS A 142 14.38 -5.95 11.73
CA HIS A 142 13.42 -6.30 12.78
C HIS A 142 12.51 -7.49 12.42
N GLY A 143 12.59 -7.98 11.18
CA GLY A 143 11.79 -9.08 10.67
C GLY A 143 10.38 -8.64 10.25
N VAL A 144 10.09 -8.78 8.95
CA VAL A 144 8.74 -8.58 8.41
C VAL A 144 8.09 -9.95 8.20
N GLY A 145 6.84 -10.09 8.63
CA GLY A 145 6.06 -11.32 8.55
C GLY A 145 6.41 -12.38 9.61
N PRO A 146 5.58 -13.43 9.73
CA PRO A 146 5.70 -14.40 10.83
C PRO A 146 7.03 -15.18 10.86
N GLU A 147 7.69 -15.27 9.71
CA GLU A 147 9.00 -15.93 9.56
C GLU A 147 10.15 -14.94 9.33
N GLY A 148 9.89 -13.63 9.41
CA GLY A 148 10.88 -12.59 9.06
C GLY A 148 11.24 -12.52 7.57
N LYS A 149 10.44 -13.17 6.71
CA LYS A 149 10.62 -13.28 5.25
C LYS A 149 9.67 -12.38 4.45
N GLY A 150 9.22 -11.29 5.02
CA GLY A 150 8.35 -10.31 4.37
C GLY A 150 9.14 -9.33 3.51
N ALA A 151 8.46 -8.26 3.12
CA ALA A 151 9.03 -7.19 2.32
C ALA A 151 8.69 -5.80 2.86
N VAL A 152 9.56 -4.86 2.55
CA VAL A 152 9.33 -3.42 2.73
C VAL A 152 9.24 -2.82 1.33
N ILE A 153 8.14 -2.13 1.03
CA ILE A 153 7.96 -1.41 -0.24
C ILE A 153 7.71 0.06 0.05
N VAL A 154 8.71 0.91 -0.17
CA VAL A 154 8.60 2.34 0.13
C VAL A 154 8.09 3.10 -1.09
N ARG A 155 6.97 3.80 -0.95
CA ARG A 155 6.41 4.65 -2.01
C ARG A 155 7.10 6.02 -1.99
N ALA A 156 7.72 6.38 -3.10
CA ALA A 156 8.63 7.53 -3.20
C ALA A 156 8.14 8.58 -4.22
N SER A 157 6.83 8.76 -4.35
CA SER A 157 6.20 9.76 -5.23
C SER A 157 6.78 9.71 -6.66
N LYS A 158 7.34 10.82 -7.17
CA LYS A 158 7.93 10.91 -8.52
C LYS A 158 9.16 10.02 -8.74
N GLU A 159 9.81 9.56 -7.66
CA GLU A 159 10.93 8.62 -7.74
C GLU A 159 10.47 7.17 -7.92
N GLY A 160 9.16 6.92 -7.83
CA GLY A 160 8.55 5.60 -7.97
C GLY A 160 8.46 4.86 -6.64
N CYS A 161 9.06 3.69 -6.56
CA CYS A 161 9.09 2.91 -5.32
C CYS A 161 10.39 2.14 -5.14
N TYR A 162 10.75 1.91 -3.89
CA TYR A 162 11.83 1.02 -3.49
C TYR A 162 11.27 -0.30 -2.96
N VAL A 163 11.79 -1.42 -3.45
CA VAL A 163 11.35 -2.77 -3.09
C VAL A 163 12.52 -3.48 -2.41
N ALA A 164 12.30 -3.96 -1.19
CA ALA A 164 13.29 -4.73 -0.45
C ALA A 164 12.68 -5.93 0.26
N SER A 165 13.41 -7.05 0.31
CA SER A 165 12.98 -8.24 1.06
C SER A 165 14.15 -9.05 1.59
N GLY A 166 13.92 -9.67 2.75
CA GLY A 166 14.81 -10.68 3.35
C GLY A 166 14.57 -12.11 2.86
N LYS A 167 13.67 -12.36 1.89
CA LYS A 167 13.43 -13.71 1.34
C LYS A 167 14.66 -14.28 0.64
N GLY A 168 15.17 -15.42 1.13
CA GLY A 168 16.07 -16.32 0.40
C GLY A 168 17.57 -15.99 0.50
N ALA A 169 18.37 -16.64 -0.34
CA ALA A 169 19.84 -16.51 -0.37
C ALA A 169 20.35 -15.22 -1.04
N GLN A 170 19.46 -14.44 -1.67
CA GLN A 170 19.78 -13.15 -2.29
C GLN A 170 18.88 -12.07 -1.69
N HIS A 171 19.50 -11.06 -1.11
CA HIS A 171 18.81 -9.86 -0.64
C HIS A 171 18.21 -9.13 -1.84
N LEU A 172 16.87 -9.02 -1.90
CA LEU A 172 16.23 -8.16 -2.91
C LEU A 172 16.31 -6.71 -2.43
N SER A 173 16.87 -5.85 -3.27
CA SER A 173 16.93 -4.39 -3.10
C SER A 173 16.87 -3.77 -4.50
N ARG A 174 15.76 -3.09 -4.82
CA ARG A 174 15.54 -2.57 -6.18
C ARG A 174 14.66 -1.31 -6.16
N TRP A 175 15.12 -0.29 -6.86
CA TRP A 175 14.28 0.85 -7.25
C TRP A 175 13.52 0.55 -8.55
N LEU A 176 12.24 0.90 -8.56
CA LEU A 176 11.44 1.03 -9.77
C LEU A 176 11.05 2.50 -9.94
N PRO A 177 11.24 3.08 -11.14
CA PRO A 177 10.85 4.47 -11.39
C PRO A 177 9.32 4.61 -11.35
N ALA A 178 8.83 5.85 -11.23
CA ALA A 178 7.42 6.11 -11.45
C ALA A 178 7.00 5.74 -12.89
N PHE A 179 5.71 5.51 -13.12
CA PHE A 179 5.23 5.24 -14.47
C PHE A 179 5.37 6.48 -15.38
N HIS A 180 5.01 7.67 -14.88
CA HIS A 180 5.24 8.93 -15.59
C HIS A 180 6.61 9.50 -15.21
N ASN A 181 7.40 9.89 -16.22
CA ASN A 181 8.73 10.47 -16.03
C ASN A 181 8.69 12.01 -15.90
N ASP A 182 7.52 12.61 -16.15
CA ASP A 182 7.27 14.05 -16.04
C ASP A 182 5.84 14.28 -15.53
N ALA A 183 5.53 15.53 -15.17
CA ALA A 183 4.26 15.91 -14.58
C ALA A 183 3.13 16.16 -15.61
N SER A 184 3.38 16.02 -16.93
CA SER A 184 2.41 16.41 -17.97
C SER A 184 1.09 15.65 -17.90
N LYS A 185 1.12 14.44 -17.34
CA LYS A 185 -0.06 13.59 -17.13
C LYS A 185 -0.47 13.46 -15.67
N VAL A 186 0.20 14.16 -14.75
CA VAL A 186 -0.13 14.12 -13.32
C VAL A 186 -1.10 15.27 -13.03
N VAL A 187 -2.40 14.97 -12.97
CA VAL A 187 -3.46 15.96 -12.77
C VAL A 187 -3.81 16.09 -11.29
N ASP A 188 -3.95 14.97 -10.58
CA ASP A 188 -4.23 14.94 -9.15
C ASP A 188 -3.55 13.74 -8.50
N PRO A 189 -2.54 13.91 -7.62
CA PRO A 189 -1.84 12.77 -7.00
C PRO A 189 -2.73 11.97 -6.03
N THR A 190 -3.90 12.49 -5.69
CA THR A 190 -4.88 11.87 -4.79
C THR A 190 -5.20 10.44 -5.23
N GLY A 191 -5.04 9.50 -4.30
CA GLY A 191 -5.34 8.09 -4.54
C GLY A 191 -4.23 7.32 -5.26
N GLY A 192 -3.13 7.95 -5.71
CA GLY A 192 -2.00 7.26 -6.33
C GLY A 192 -1.39 6.17 -5.44
N GLY A 193 -1.19 6.46 -4.16
CA GLY A 193 -0.71 5.48 -3.17
C GLY A 193 -1.67 4.31 -2.95
N ASN A 194 -2.97 4.60 -2.82
CA ASN A 194 -3.99 3.56 -2.65
C ASN A 194 -4.13 2.70 -3.92
N GLY A 195 -4.07 3.32 -5.10
CA GLY A 195 -4.03 2.62 -6.39
C GLY A 195 -2.81 1.72 -6.50
N PHE A 196 -1.64 2.20 -6.08
CA PHE A 196 -0.42 1.39 -5.99
C PHE A 196 -0.63 0.13 -5.16
N LEU A 197 -1.16 0.27 -3.95
CA LEU A 197 -1.34 -0.88 -3.04
C LEU A 197 -2.43 -1.84 -3.48
N GLY A 198 -3.48 -1.35 -4.16
CA GLY A 198 -4.46 -2.20 -4.83
C GLY A 198 -3.83 -3.04 -5.95
N GLY A 199 -3.02 -2.41 -6.83
CA GLY A 199 -2.31 -3.10 -7.90
C GLY A 199 -1.26 -4.08 -7.37
N LEU A 200 -0.53 -3.69 -6.32
CA LEU A 200 0.44 -4.55 -5.62
C LEU A 200 -0.25 -5.80 -5.05
N ALA A 201 -1.39 -5.64 -4.37
CA ALA A 201 -2.12 -6.75 -3.77
C ALA A 201 -2.59 -7.77 -4.80
N ILE A 202 -3.04 -7.30 -5.96
CA ILE A 202 -3.41 -8.17 -7.08
C ILE A 202 -2.16 -8.84 -7.66
N GLY A 203 -1.07 -8.10 -7.84
CA GLY A 203 0.18 -8.62 -8.36
C GLY A 203 0.72 -9.77 -7.53
N LEU A 204 0.90 -9.58 -6.22
CA LEU A 204 1.42 -10.62 -5.33
C LEU A 204 0.59 -11.92 -5.39
N VAL A 205 -0.73 -11.80 -5.50
CA VAL A 205 -1.64 -12.95 -5.62
C VAL A 205 -1.51 -13.68 -6.97
N HIS A 206 -1.21 -12.97 -8.06
CA HIS A 206 -1.17 -13.52 -9.42
C HIS A 206 0.23 -13.95 -9.87
N THR A 207 1.28 -13.44 -9.23
CA THR A 207 2.68 -13.67 -9.62
C THR A 207 3.44 -14.52 -8.60
N ASP A 208 2.72 -15.27 -7.76
CA ASP A 208 3.29 -16.14 -6.72
C ASP A 208 4.35 -15.41 -5.87
N ASP A 209 3.98 -14.24 -5.32
CA ASP A 209 4.83 -13.36 -4.51
C ASP A 209 6.04 -12.72 -5.23
N ASP A 210 6.05 -12.60 -6.58
CA ASP A 210 7.04 -11.76 -7.25
C ASP A 210 6.84 -10.28 -6.89
N LEU A 211 7.65 -9.79 -5.95
CA LEU A 211 7.60 -8.44 -5.42
C LEU A 211 7.85 -7.36 -6.49
N VAL A 212 8.73 -7.64 -7.47
CA VAL A 212 9.08 -6.65 -8.49
C VAL A 212 7.95 -6.53 -9.50
N GLU A 213 7.40 -7.66 -9.96
CA GLU A 213 6.26 -7.64 -10.87
C GLU A 213 5.00 -7.08 -10.19
N ALA A 214 4.78 -7.41 -8.93
CA ALA A 214 3.68 -6.84 -8.17
C ALA A 214 3.83 -5.32 -8.00
N ALA A 215 5.04 -4.83 -7.72
CA ALA A 215 5.30 -3.39 -7.67
C ALA A 215 5.13 -2.71 -9.03
N ARG A 216 5.42 -3.40 -10.15
CA ARG A 216 5.09 -2.89 -11.49
C ARG A 216 3.59 -2.73 -11.70
N MET A 217 2.80 -3.72 -11.28
CA MET A 217 1.33 -3.65 -11.32
C MET A 217 0.80 -2.52 -10.43
N GLY A 218 1.40 -2.32 -9.25
CA GLY A 218 1.12 -1.16 -8.39
C GLY A 218 1.41 0.17 -9.10
N SER A 219 2.59 0.34 -9.68
CA SER A 219 2.97 1.56 -10.41
C SER A 219 2.03 1.86 -11.58
N VAL A 220 1.57 0.83 -12.31
CA VAL A 220 0.59 0.97 -13.39
C VAL A 220 -0.78 1.38 -12.83
N ALA A 221 -1.27 0.76 -11.76
CA ALA A 221 -2.53 1.15 -11.14
C ALA A 221 -2.51 2.59 -10.62
N ALA A 222 -1.41 2.99 -9.96
CA ALA A 222 -1.20 4.37 -9.51
C ALA A 222 -1.21 5.38 -10.67
N SER A 223 -0.64 5.02 -11.82
CA SER A 223 -0.62 5.90 -13.00
C SER A 223 -2.02 6.29 -13.46
N PHE A 224 -2.99 5.38 -13.39
CA PHE A 224 -4.37 5.68 -13.76
C PHE A 224 -5.05 6.61 -12.75
N CYS A 225 -4.77 6.42 -11.46
CA CYS A 225 -5.34 7.25 -10.39
C CYS A 225 -4.93 8.70 -10.50
N ILE A 226 -3.68 8.98 -10.91
CA ILE A 226 -3.15 10.34 -10.90
C ILE A 226 -3.41 11.13 -12.20
N GLU A 227 -3.91 10.47 -13.25
CA GLU A 227 -4.19 11.06 -14.57
C GLU A 227 -5.45 11.93 -14.60
N GLN A 228 -6.23 11.98 -13.52
CA GLN A 228 -7.49 12.75 -13.46
C GLN A 228 -7.89 13.07 -12.01
N VAL A 229 -8.83 14.01 -11.84
CA VAL A 229 -9.49 14.22 -10.54
C VAL A 229 -10.52 13.10 -10.31
N GLY A 230 -10.42 12.43 -9.16
CA GLY A 230 -11.32 11.35 -8.77
C GLY A 230 -10.91 9.97 -9.33
N MET A 231 -11.78 8.97 -9.17
CA MET A 231 -11.46 7.58 -9.50
C MET A 231 -11.26 7.35 -11.00
N PRO A 232 -10.31 6.49 -11.41
CA PRO A 232 -10.14 6.07 -12.80
C PRO A 232 -11.43 5.53 -13.42
N ILE A 233 -11.64 5.80 -14.71
CA ILE A 233 -12.84 5.39 -15.42
C ILE A 233 -12.60 4.03 -16.06
N LYS A 234 -13.33 3.01 -15.59
CA LYS A 234 -13.36 1.69 -16.24
C LYS A 234 -14.30 1.72 -17.45
N ASN A 235 -13.81 1.36 -18.63
CA ASN A 235 -14.67 1.17 -19.81
C ASN A 235 -15.20 -0.29 -19.87
N GLU A 236 -16.34 -0.50 -20.54
CA GLU A 236 -16.95 -1.82 -20.68
C GLU A 236 -16.20 -2.74 -21.66
N GLY A 237 -16.26 -4.05 -21.42
CA GLY A 237 -15.70 -5.07 -22.30
C GLY A 237 -14.26 -5.48 -21.96
N LYS A 238 -13.27 -4.63 -22.27
CA LYS A 238 -11.85 -4.91 -21.96
C LYS A 238 -11.44 -4.27 -20.64
N GLU A 239 -10.36 -4.77 -20.03
CA GLU A 239 -9.75 -4.12 -18.87
C GLU A 239 -8.99 -2.87 -19.31
N THR A 240 -9.76 -1.82 -19.59
CA THR A 240 -9.27 -0.51 -19.98
C THR A 240 -9.70 0.52 -18.95
N TRP A 241 -8.74 1.34 -18.52
CA TRP A 241 -8.94 2.42 -17.57
C TRP A 241 -8.47 3.73 -18.21
N ASN A 242 -9.27 4.78 -18.07
CA ASN A 242 -9.04 6.07 -18.73
C ASN A 242 -8.83 5.91 -20.27
N GLY A 243 -9.51 4.93 -20.88
CA GLY A 243 -9.38 4.62 -22.31
C GLY A 243 -8.10 3.88 -22.71
N VAL A 244 -7.26 3.46 -21.77
CA VAL A 244 -5.99 2.76 -22.04
C VAL A 244 -6.06 1.31 -21.55
N ASP A 245 -5.56 0.41 -22.39
CA ASP A 245 -5.45 -1.02 -22.09
C ASP A 245 -4.38 -1.29 -21.01
N VAL A 246 -4.78 -1.91 -19.90
CA VAL A 246 -3.90 -2.18 -18.75
C VAL A 246 -2.75 -3.11 -19.14
N SER A 247 -3.02 -4.14 -19.94
CA SER A 247 -2.00 -5.12 -20.34
C SER A 247 -0.90 -4.47 -21.17
N LYS A 248 -1.27 -3.56 -22.09
CA LYS A 248 -0.30 -2.79 -22.88
C LYS A 248 0.52 -1.84 -22.01
N ARG A 249 -0.12 -1.19 -21.04
CA ARG A 249 0.57 -0.27 -20.12
C ARG A 249 1.56 -1.02 -19.23
N LEU A 250 1.17 -2.17 -18.72
CA LEU A 250 2.04 -3.05 -17.94
C LEU A 250 3.21 -3.56 -18.78
N ALA A 251 2.97 -4.09 -19.98
CA ALA A 251 4.05 -4.54 -20.87
C ALA A 251 5.06 -3.43 -21.19
N ALA A 252 4.59 -2.20 -21.46
CA ALA A 252 5.46 -1.06 -21.67
C ALA A 252 6.30 -0.72 -20.42
N PHE A 253 5.70 -0.79 -19.23
CA PHE A 253 6.42 -0.52 -17.99
C PHE A 253 7.42 -1.63 -17.64
N THR A 254 7.04 -2.89 -17.81
CA THR A 254 7.92 -4.06 -17.63
C THR A 254 9.12 -3.97 -18.55
N SER A 255 8.94 -3.66 -19.84
CA SER A 255 10.06 -3.49 -20.78
C SER A 255 11.03 -2.37 -20.37
N ARG A 256 10.54 -1.29 -19.75
CA ARG A 256 11.37 -0.16 -19.29
C ARG A 256 12.10 -0.45 -17.98
N THR A 257 11.63 -1.44 -17.23
CA THR A 257 12.09 -1.75 -15.88
C THR A 257 12.58 -3.19 -15.74
N SER A 258 12.85 -3.87 -16.86
CA SER A 258 13.42 -5.23 -16.88
C SER A 258 14.88 -5.17 -16.44
#